data_AF-A0AA51ULG1-F1
#
_entry.id   AF-A0AA51ULG1-F1
#
_cell.length_a   1.000
_cell.length_b   1.000
_cell.length_c   1.000
_cell.angle_alpha   90.00
_cell.angle_beta   90.00
_cell.angle_gamma   90.00
#
_symmetry.space_group_name_H-M   'P 1'
#
loop_
_entity.id
_entity.type
_entity.pdbx_description
1 polymer ?
#
loop_
_entity_poly.entity_id
_entity_poly.type
_entity_poly.pdbx_seq_one_letter_code
_entity_poly.pdbx_strand_id
1 'polypeptide(L)'
;MTNDTTITLIGSRLAKEGEDFVFMGESRECKKCKLRRTCMNLEPGRKYRVAKLRGDTVHECFIHDGGVLTVEVETSPIVAAIESRKAVVGSKVSYELPKCTEFDDSVYDILYPEGLKEGDKCTVIKVLGPMEDGMVSGCSLKKVELKL
;
A
#
# COMPACT_ATOMS: atom_id res chain seq x y z
N MET A 1 -12.67 13.06 9.47
CA MET A 1 -12.44 11.61 9.41
C MET A 1 -11.09 11.39 10.06
N THR A 2 -11.05 10.88 11.28
CA THR A 2 -9.79 10.47 11.91
C THR A 2 -9.37 9.17 11.23
N ASN A 3 -8.28 9.18 10.48
CA ASN A 3 -7.64 7.94 10.08
C ASN A 3 -7.03 7.34 11.35
N ASP A 4 -7.33 6.07 11.62
CA ASP A 4 -6.71 5.37 12.75
C ASP A 4 -5.23 5.17 12.44
N THR A 5 -4.37 5.80 13.24
CA THR A 5 -2.92 5.68 13.11
C THR A 5 -2.38 4.59 14.03
N THR A 6 -1.41 3.81 13.54
CA THR A 6 -0.68 2.80 14.29
C THR A 6 0.75 3.28 14.55
N ILE A 7 1.24 3.14 15.78
CA ILE A 7 2.65 3.42 16.08
C ILE A 7 3.49 2.19 15.69
N THR A 8 4.53 2.38 14.89
CA THR A 8 5.47 1.32 14.49
C THR A 8 6.91 1.84 14.39
N LEU A 9 7.83 0.98 13.98
CA LEU A 9 9.23 1.31 13.69
C LEU A 9 9.52 1.02 12.22
N ILE A 10 10.08 1.98 11.49
CA ILE A 10 10.50 1.81 10.10
C ILE A 10 11.95 2.25 9.90
N GLY A 11 12.62 1.71 8.87
CA GLY A 11 13.98 2.10 8.52
C GLY A 11 14.12 3.62 8.42
N SER A 12 15.18 4.18 9.01
CA SER A 12 15.36 5.64 9.10
C SER A 12 15.33 6.34 7.74
N ARG A 13 15.79 5.67 6.68
CA ARG A 13 15.74 6.16 5.29
C ARG A 13 14.32 6.29 4.71
N LEU A 14 13.36 5.53 5.23
CA LEU A 14 11.93 5.59 4.85
C LEU A 14 11.11 6.43 5.84
N ALA A 15 11.69 6.85 6.96
CA ALA A 15 11.02 7.57 8.03
C ALA A 15 10.84 9.05 7.71
N LYS A 16 10.00 9.34 6.71
CA LYS A 16 9.67 10.69 6.26
C LYS A 16 8.16 10.86 6.18
N GLU A 17 7.63 11.93 6.77
CA GLU A 17 6.19 12.22 6.72
C GLU A 17 5.70 12.34 5.27
N GLY A 18 4.56 11.71 4.98
CA GLY A 18 3.97 11.60 3.65
C GLY A 18 4.52 10.47 2.78
N GLU A 19 5.60 9.80 3.20
CA GLU A 19 6.18 8.68 2.45
C GLU A 19 5.29 7.44 2.55
N ASP A 20 5.08 6.78 1.42
CA ASP A 20 4.38 5.51 1.35
C ASP A 20 5.36 4.33 1.35
N PHE A 21 4.97 3.22 1.97
CA PHE A 21 5.73 1.97 1.91
C PHE A 21 4.80 0.75 1.98
N VAL A 22 5.28 -0.37 1.45
CA VAL A 22 4.63 -1.68 1.61
C VAL A 22 5.30 -2.41 2.75
N PHE A 23 4.53 -2.82 3.75
CA PHE A 23 5.08 -3.57 4.86
C PHE A 23 5.30 -5.03 4.46
N MET A 24 6.55 -5.48 4.41
CA MET A 24 6.89 -6.83 3.92
C MET A 24 6.91 -7.90 5.02
N GLY A 25 6.77 -7.53 6.30
CA GLY A 25 6.86 -8.46 7.42
C GLY A 25 8.28 -8.66 7.96
N GLU A 26 8.52 -9.80 8.62
CA GLU A 26 9.77 -10.06 9.33
C GLU A 26 10.84 -10.73 8.47
N SER A 27 12.10 -10.40 8.74
CA SER A 27 13.26 -11.19 8.30
C SER A 27 13.76 -12.15 9.40
N ARG A 28 14.66 -13.08 9.05
CA ARG A 28 15.20 -14.07 9.99
C ARG A 28 15.92 -13.43 11.18
N GLU A 29 16.60 -12.32 10.96
CA GLU A 29 17.37 -11.57 11.94
C GLU A 29 16.46 -10.91 13.00
N CYS A 30 15.20 -10.62 12.65
CA CYS A 30 14.22 -10.02 13.56
C CYS A 30 13.91 -10.91 14.77
N LYS A 31 14.11 -12.23 14.67
CA LYS A 31 13.80 -13.21 15.74
C LYS A 31 14.51 -12.94 17.06
N LYS A 32 15.67 -12.25 17.02
CA LYS A 32 16.47 -11.91 18.21
C LYS A 32 16.27 -10.45 18.67
N CYS A 33 15.45 -9.67 17.96
CA CYS A 33 15.27 -8.24 18.23
C CYS A 33 14.25 -7.99 19.35
N LYS A 34 14.62 -7.16 20.33
CA LYS A 34 13.74 -6.76 21.45
C LYS A 34 12.57 -5.90 20.99
N LEU A 35 12.72 -5.16 19.89
CA LEU A 35 11.70 -4.27 19.33
C LEU A 35 10.79 -4.96 18.30
N ARG A 36 10.99 -6.27 18.05
CA ARG A 36 10.27 -7.04 17.02
C ARG A 36 8.76 -6.83 17.06
N ARG A 37 8.15 -6.86 18.25
CA ARG A 37 6.69 -6.72 18.38
C ARG A 37 6.18 -5.38 17.82
N THR A 38 6.93 -4.30 18.03
CA THR A 38 6.57 -2.97 17.53
C THR A 38 6.80 -2.85 16.03
N CYS A 39 7.87 -3.43 15.47
CA CYS A 39 8.08 -3.47 14.02
C CYS A 39 7.04 -4.33 13.29
N MET A 40 6.51 -5.37 13.94
CA MET A 40 5.70 -6.42 13.33
C MET A 40 4.20 -6.31 13.64
N ASN A 41 3.73 -5.10 13.94
CA ASN A 41 2.33 -4.84 14.29
C ASN A 41 1.46 -4.37 13.11
N LEU A 42 2.00 -4.41 11.90
CA LEU A 42 1.30 -4.11 10.64
C LEU A 42 0.97 -5.40 9.89
N GLU A 43 0.01 -5.35 8.98
CA GLU A 43 -0.33 -6.50 8.14
C GLU A 43 0.63 -6.61 6.95
N PRO A 44 1.32 -7.75 6.73
CA PRO A 44 2.21 -7.93 5.60
C PRO A 44 1.50 -7.81 4.25
N GLY A 45 2.19 -7.19 3.28
CA GLY A 45 1.69 -6.93 1.95
C GLY A 45 0.64 -5.81 1.88
N ARG A 46 0.60 -4.93 2.88
CA ARG A 46 -0.27 -3.73 2.89
C ARG A 46 0.55 -2.46 2.72
N LYS A 47 -0.05 -1.48 2.05
CA LYS A 47 0.52 -0.15 1.84
C LYS A 47 0.13 0.79 2.97
N TYR A 48 1.12 1.44 3.57
CA TYR A 48 0.97 2.40 4.64
C TYR A 48 1.64 3.73 4.27
N ARG A 49 1.18 4.81 4.89
CA ARG A 49 1.79 6.14 4.81
C ARG A 49 2.31 6.54 6.17
N VAL A 50 3.50 7.15 6.21
CA VAL A 50 4.03 7.79 7.42
C VAL A 50 3.21 9.06 7.68
N ALA A 51 2.34 9.01 8.67
CA ALA A 51 1.53 10.15 9.07
C ALA A 51 2.34 11.14 9.90
N LYS A 52 3.23 10.63 10.77
CA LYS A 52 4.03 11.47 11.68
C LYS A 52 5.30 10.79 12.18
N LEU A 53 6.37 11.56 12.34
CA LEU A 53 7.57 11.13 13.06
C LEU A 53 7.43 11.36 14.58
N ARG A 54 7.75 10.34 15.38
CA ARG A 54 7.66 10.38 16.86
C ARG A 54 9.04 10.62 17.51
N GLY A 55 9.79 11.58 16.97
CA GLY A 55 11.14 11.94 17.43
C GLY A 55 12.23 11.48 16.48
N ASP A 56 13.48 11.66 16.89
CA ASP A 56 14.71 11.41 16.12
C ASP A 56 15.61 10.32 16.73
N THR A 57 15.17 9.67 17.81
CA THR A 57 15.89 8.55 18.43
C THR A 57 15.97 7.35 17.50
N VAL A 58 17.16 7.11 16.96
CA VAL A 58 17.46 5.94 16.13
C VAL A 58 17.65 4.70 17.01
N HIS A 59 16.92 3.63 16.69
CA HIS A 59 17.12 2.32 17.28
C HIS A 59 17.92 1.41 16.34
N GLU A 60 18.89 0.69 16.90
CA GLU A 60 19.68 -0.27 16.14
C GLU A 60 18.80 -1.36 15.53
N CYS A 61 19.10 -1.74 14.29
CA CYS A 61 18.39 -2.75 13.53
C CYS A 61 19.37 -3.60 12.72
N PHE A 62 19.14 -4.91 12.67
CA PHE A 62 19.96 -5.85 11.92
C PHE A 62 19.70 -5.81 10.40
N ILE A 63 18.61 -5.19 9.96
CA ILE A 63 18.14 -5.18 8.56
C ILE A 63 18.33 -3.81 7.92
N HIS A 64 17.91 -2.75 8.62
CA HIS A 64 17.95 -1.40 8.09
C HIS A 64 19.27 -0.74 8.40
N ASP A 65 20.05 -0.46 7.35
CA ASP A 65 21.21 0.41 7.45
C ASP A 65 20.80 1.81 7.94
N GLY A 66 21.46 2.30 8.99
CA GLY A 66 21.07 3.53 9.69
C GLY A 66 19.95 3.36 10.72
N GLY A 67 19.55 2.14 11.07
CA GLY A 67 18.58 1.84 12.13
C GLY A 67 17.13 2.14 11.76
N VAL A 68 16.26 2.14 12.77
CA VAL A 68 14.82 2.41 12.64
C VAL A 68 14.38 3.56 13.54
N LEU A 69 13.34 4.28 13.10
CA LEU A 69 12.72 5.40 13.82
C LEU A 69 11.27 5.08 14.16
N THR A 70 10.77 5.66 15.25
CA THR A 70 9.37 5.53 15.66
C THR A 70 8.49 6.46 14.83
N VAL A 71 7.44 5.90 14.23
CA VAL A 71 6.50 6.62 13.37
C VAL A 71 5.05 6.28 13.73
N GLU A 72 4.14 7.20 13.45
CA GLU A 72 2.73 6.89 13.25
C GLU A 72 2.47 6.64 11.77
N VAL A 73 1.75 5.56 11.47
CA VAL A 73 1.38 5.19 10.11
C VAL A 73 -0.12 4.99 9.98
N GLU A 74 -0.65 5.28 8.80
CA GLU A 74 -2.04 5.02 8.42
C GLU A 74 -2.10 4.18 7.14
N THR A 75 -3.22 3.52 6.87
CA THR A 75 -3.41 2.85 5.58
C THR A 75 -3.40 3.88 4.45
N SER A 76 -2.66 3.60 3.38
CA SER A 76 -2.52 4.52 2.26
C SER A 76 -3.45 4.09 1.12
N PRO A 77 -4.17 5.02 0.46
CA PRO A 77 -4.92 4.70 -0.74
C PRO A 77 -4.03 4.09 -1.83
N ILE A 78 -4.60 3.14 -2.56
CA ILE A 78 -3.92 2.38 -3.61
C ILE A 78 -4.54 2.75 -4.94
N VAL A 79 -3.70 3.17 -5.89
CA VAL A 79 -4.13 3.41 -7.26
C VAL A 79 -4.17 2.06 -7.97
N ALA A 80 -5.31 1.72 -8.55
CA ALA A 80 -5.54 0.43 -9.20
C ALA A 80 -6.45 0.58 -10.42
N ALA A 81 -6.42 -0.40 -11.32
CA ALA A 81 -7.44 -0.58 -12.32
C ALA A 81 -8.50 -1.57 -11.83
N ILE A 82 -9.77 -1.21 -12.01
CA ILE A 82 -10.91 -2.10 -11.75
C ILE A 82 -11.89 -2.07 -12.92
N GLU A 83 -12.77 -3.06 -13.00
CA GLU A 83 -13.85 -3.08 -14.01
C GLU A 83 -14.61 -1.75 -14.04
N SER A 84 -14.80 -1.17 -15.23
CA SER A 84 -15.43 0.15 -15.43
C SER A 84 -16.78 0.30 -14.73
N ARG A 85 -17.55 -0.79 -14.65
CA ARG A 85 -18.87 -0.84 -14.00
C ARG A 85 -18.81 -0.79 -12.46
N LYS A 86 -17.69 -1.19 -11.86
CA LYS A 86 -17.45 -1.18 -10.41
C LYS A 86 -16.88 0.17 -9.94
N ALA A 87 -16.27 0.94 -10.85
CA ALA A 87 -15.66 2.24 -10.60
C ALA A 87 -16.67 3.38 -10.38
N VAL A 88 -17.31 3.34 -9.21
CA VAL A 88 -18.27 4.34 -8.73
C VAL A 88 -17.79 4.88 -7.39
N VAL A 89 -17.58 6.20 -7.27
CA VAL A 89 -17.11 6.82 -6.03
C VAL A 89 -18.06 6.48 -4.87
N GLY A 90 -17.51 6.07 -3.74
CA GLY A 90 -18.23 5.65 -2.54
C GLY A 90 -18.71 4.20 -2.56
N SER A 91 -18.58 3.47 -3.67
CA SER A 91 -18.96 2.06 -3.72
C SER A 91 -17.96 1.19 -2.97
N LYS A 92 -18.47 0.12 -2.34
CA LYS A 92 -17.64 -0.97 -1.82
C LYS A 92 -17.50 -2.04 -2.90
N VAL A 93 -16.27 -2.45 -3.17
CA VAL A 93 -15.92 -3.46 -4.16
C VAL A 93 -15.10 -4.56 -3.52
N SER A 94 -15.29 -5.80 -3.99
CA SER A 94 -14.29 -6.85 -3.79
C SER A 94 -13.28 -6.71 -4.92
N TYR A 95 -12.02 -6.47 -4.57
CA TYR A 95 -10.95 -6.36 -5.55
C TYR A 95 -10.76 -7.70 -6.27
N GLU A 96 -10.64 -7.63 -7.57
CA GLU A 96 -10.41 -8.76 -8.47
C GLU A 96 -9.33 -8.33 -9.44
N LEU A 97 -8.40 -9.23 -9.75
CA LEU A 97 -7.37 -8.95 -10.74
C LEU A 97 -8.02 -8.72 -12.12
N PRO A 98 -7.57 -7.70 -12.86
CA PRO A 98 -8.04 -7.50 -14.22
C PRO A 98 -7.79 -8.72 -15.12
N LYS A 99 -8.80 -9.11 -15.89
CA LYS A 99 -8.74 -10.25 -16.82
C LYS A 99 -8.57 -9.77 -18.26
N CYS A 100 -7.53 -8.96 -18.49
CA CYS A 100 -7.18 -8.49 -19.82
C CYS A 100 -6.51 -9.62 -20.61
N THR A 101 -6.70 -9.65 -21.92
CA THR A 101 -6.02 -10.60 -22.80
C THR A 101 -4.59 -10.20 -23.07
N GLU A 102 -4.35 -8.90 -23.24
CA GLU A 102 -3.03 -8.30 -23.41
C GLU A 102 -3.03 -6.92 -22.71
N PHE A 103 -1.84 -6.48 -22.30
CA PHE A 103 -1.64 -5.15 -21.74
C PHE A 103 -0.19 -4.69 -21.98
N ASP A 104 0.01 -3.38 -22.00
CA ASP A 104 1.34 -2.76 -22.07
C ASP A 104 2.05 -2.82 -20.70
N ASP A 105 3.35 -3.08 -20.67
CA ASP A 105 4.12 -3.18 -19.43
C ASP A 105 4.05 -1.89 -18.57
N SER A 106 3.83 -0.72 -19.19
CA SER A 106 3.67 0.55 -18.49
C SER A 106 2.44 0.61 -17.58
N VAL A 107 1.45 -0.25 -17.77
CA VAL A 107 0.26 -0.33 -16.90
C VAL A 107 0.34 -1.45 -15.86
N TYR A 108 1.46 -2.19 -15.79
CA TYR A 108 1.62 -3.33 -14.89
C TYR A 108 1.30 -2.97 -13.42
N ASP A 109 1.90 -1.88 -12.90
CA ASP A 109 1.71 -1.45 -11.52
C ASP A 109 0.27 -1.00 -11.20
N ILE A 110 -0.53 -0.69 -12.23
CA ILE A 110 -1.94 -0.33 -12.07
C ILE A 110 -2.83 -1.59 -12.10
N LEU A 111 -2.46 -2.60 -12.88
CA LEU A 111 -3.18 -3.88 -12.95
C LEU A 111 -2.84 -4.80 -11.77
N TYR A 112 -1.60 -4.73 -11.26
CA TYR A 112 -1.05 -5.50 -10.17
C TYR A 112 -0.45 -4.60 -9.08
N PRO A 113 -1.27 -3.73 -8.46
CA PRO A 113 -0.77 -2.75 -7.51
C PRO A 113 -0.29 -3.40 -6.22
N GLU A 114 0.84 -2.93 -5.72
CA GLU A 114 1.34 -3.35 -4.41
C GLU A 114 0.40 -2.89 -3.29
N GLY A 115 0.28 -3.70 -2.23
CA GLY A 115 -0.56 -3.40 -1.07
C GLY A 115 -2.00 -3.89 -1.16
N LEU A 116 -2.40 -4.42 -2.33
CA LEU A 116 -3.77 -4.86 -2.65
C LEU A 116 -3.78 -6.33 -3.08
N LYS A 117 -4.71 -7.11 -2.54
CA LYS A 117 -4.82 -8.56 -2.71
C LYS A 117 -6.20 -8.91 -3.27
N GLU A 118 -6.27 -9.97 -4.05
CA GLU A 118 -7.54 -10.47 -4.57
C GLU A 118 -8.50 -10.84 -3.42
N GLY A 119 -9.75 -10.40 -3.53
CA GLY A 119 -10.77 -10.56 -2.48
C GLY A 119 -10.84 -9.44 -1.44
N ASP A 120 -9.91 -8.47 -1.48
CA ASP A 120 -9.96 -7.34 -0.56
C ASP A 120 -11.23 -6.52 -0.71
N LYS A 121 -11.84 -6.15 0.42
CA LYS A 121 -12.97 -5.23 0.43
C LYS A 121 -12.43 -3.81 0.46
N CYS A 122 -12.68 -3.07 -0.61
CA CYS A 122 -12.18 -1.70 -0.78
C CYS A 122 -13.34 -0.74 -1.01
N THR A 123 -13.15 0.52 -0.68
CA THR A 123 -14.02 1.62 -1.07
C THR A 123 -13.35 2.41 -2.20
N VAL A 124 -14.07 2.67 -3.28
CA VAL A 124 -13.60 3.56 -4.35
C VAL A 124 -13.69 4.99 -3.84
N ILE A 125 -12.55 5.63 -3.54
CA ILE A 125 -12.53 7.00 -3.02
C ILE A 125 -12.42 8.05 -4.14
N LYS A 126 -11.90 7.66 -5.30
CA LYS A 126 -11.77 8.54 -6.47
C LYS A 126 -11.73 7.73 -7.76
N VAL A 127 -12.34 8.26 -8.82
CA VAL A 127 -12.19 7.75 -10.18
C VAL A 127 -11.26 8.70 -10.94
N LEU A 128 -10.13 8.19 -11.42
CA LEU A 128 -9.09 8.97 -12.09
C LEU A 128 -9.32 9.07 -13.60
N GLY A 129 -10.01 8.09 -14.19
CA GLY A 129 -10.35 8.10 -15.61
C GLY A 129 -10.39 6.71 -16.22
N PRO A 130 -10.65 6.61 -17.53
CA PRO A 130 -10.45 5.37 -18.28
C PRO A 130 -8.95 5.02 -18.36
N MET A 131 -8.65 3.78 -18.73
CA MET A 131 -7.31 3.43 -19.22
C MET A 131 -7.08 4.12 -20.57
N GLU A 132 -5.82 4.43 -20.89
CA GLU A 132 -5.46 4.98 -22.20
C GLU A 132 -5.71 3.95 -23.32
N ASP A 133 -6.14 4.44 -24.48
CA ASP A 133 -6.47 3.60 -25.63
C ASP A 133 -5.24 2.80 -26.10
N GLY A 134 -5.43 1.50 -26.33
CA GLY A 134 -4.37 0.60 -26.76
C GLY A 134 -3.49 0.04 -25.63
N MET A 135 -3.64 0.49 -24.38
CA MET A 135 -2.85 -0.03 -23.25
C MET A 135 -3.34 -1.37 -22.72
N VAL A 136 -4.61 -1.72 -22.93
CA VAL A 136 -5.22 -2.98 -22.51
C VAL A 136 -6.19 -3.51 -23.56
N SER A 137 -6.30 -4.82 -23.68
CA SER A 137 -7.25 -5.50 -24.57
C SER A 137 -8.07 -6.57 -23.84
N GLY A 138 -9.26 -6.88 -24.37
CA GLY A 138 -10.14 -7.92 -23.81
C GLY A 138 -10.83 -7.56 -22.48
N CYS A 139 -10.64 -6.35 -21.96
CA CYS A 139 -11.18 -5.87 -20.70
C CYS A 139 -11.64 -4.41 -20.81
N SER A 140 -12.54 -3.97 -19.91
CA SER A 140 -12.93 -2.56 -19.77
C SER A 140 -12.66 -2.10 -18.35
N LEU A 141 -11.66 -1.24 -18.19
CA LEU A 141 -11.15 -0.82 -16.90
C LEU A 141 -11.17 0.69 -16.73
N LYS A 142 -11.25 1.12 -15.47
CA LYS A 142 -10.97 2.51 -15.05
C LYS A 142 -9.89 2.52 -13.98
N LYS A 143 -9.05 3.54 -14.04
CA LYS A 143 -8.08 3.87 -13.00
C LYS A 143 -8.82 4.53 -11.84
N VAL A 144 -8.60 4.04 -10.63
CA VAL A 144 -9.27 4.50 -9.41
C VAL A 144 -8.27 4.60 -8.25
N GLU A 145 -8.60 5.39 -7.24
CA GLU A 145 -7.99 5.27 -5.91
C GLU A 145 -8.92 4.46 -5.02
N LEU A 146 -8.37 3.40 -4.41
CA LEU A 146 -9.05 2.48 -3.50
C LEU A 146 -8.55 2.71 -2.08
N LYS A 147 -9.47 2.67 -1.11
CA LYS A 147 -9.16 2.62 0.32
C LYS A 147 -9.63 1.30 0.90
N LEU A 148 -8.74 0.56 1.54
CA LEU A 148 -9.05 -0.64 2.33
C LEU A 148 -9.91 -0.28 3.55
#